data_AF-A0A4R2F3A5-F1
#
_entry.id   AF-A0A4R2F3A5-F1
#
_cell.length_a   1.000
_cell.length_b   1.000
_cell.length_c   1.000
_cell.angle_alpha   90.00
_cell.angle_beta   90.00
_cell.angle_gamma   90.00
#
_symmetry.space_group_name_H-M   'P 1'
#
loop_
_entity.id
_entity.type
_entity.pdbx_description
1 polymer ?
#
loop_
_entity_poly.entity_id
_entity_poly.type
_entity_poly.pdbx_seq_one_letter_code
_entity_poly.pdbx_strand_id
1 'polypeptide(L)'
;MSTDITNSGSSRRGRENQFKFLTSGTINKTEWLKKYLLKQGILVNSLYISGIIEELNHMRRSQQLLGELTWEELIKKMKKSYQTANYRASKPTRRTVAITLSAECINSIEKFAKSNKITKNLAVEELINDNFNLYFEKYKKLKHQEKIAREQNKSIELIEIKGTLKGEIKKLESVIKYKDKSIELMKIELDFLFKKLTSLAYEKKDIELDEFLEIQEKYFDCISRVNDSCKYFS
;
A
#
# COMPACT_ATOMS: atom_id res chain seq x y z
N MET A 1 -29.66 -90.90 18.10
CA MET A 1 -29.89 -90.18 16.83
C MET A 1 -31.31 -89.65 16.88
N SER A 2 -31.47 -88.42 17.35
CA SER A 2 -32.76 -87.79 17.50
C SER A 2 -32.67 -86.38 16.96
N THR A 3 -33.67 -86.08 16.15
CA THR A 3 -33.92 -84.93 15.30
C THR A 3 -34.04 -83.63 16.08
N ASP A 4 -33.19 -82.65 15.77
CA ASP A 4 -33.42 -81.26 16.16
C ASP A 4 -34.26 -80.56 15.10
N ILE A 5 -35.54 -80.43 15.42
CA ILE A 5 -36.48 -79.48 14.85
C ILE A 5 -36.09 -78.11 15.43
N THR A 6 -35.37 -77.28 14.68
CA THR A 6 -35.25 -75.86 15.02
C THR A 6 -36.34 -75.06 14.33
N ASN A 7 -37.31 -74.73 15.16
CA ASN A 7 -38.41 -73.81 14.95
C ASN A 7 -38.05 -72.57 14.14
N SER A 8 -38.82 -72.38 13.07
CA SER A 8 -39.12 -71.10 12.45
C SER A 8 -39.56 -70.05 13.48
N GLY A 9 -38.73 -69.04 13.69
CA GLY A 9 -38.98 -68.00 14.68
C GLY A 9 -38.32 -66.65 14.37
N SER A 10 -38.16 -66.28 13.09
CA SER A 10 -37.67 -64.93 12.75
C SER A 10 -38.80 -63.91 12.80
N SER A 11 -39.00 -63.41 14.03
CA SER A 11 -39.59 -62.13 14.44
C SER A 11 -40.19 -61.26 13.32
N ARG A 12 -41.54 -61.23 13.27
CA ARG A 12 -42.37 -60.32 12.47
C ARG A 12 -42.18 -58.82 12.82
N ARG A 13 -41.35 -58.44 13.81
CA ARG A 13 -41.17 -57.05 14.27
C ARG A 13 -40.08 -56.24 13.56
N GLY A 14 -39.29 -56.83 12.65
CA GLY A 14 -38.21 -56.13 11.92
C GLY A 14 -38.59 -55.53 10.55
N ARG A 15 -39.84 -55.69 10.09
CA ARG A 15 -40.31 -55.25 8.75
C ARG A 15 -41.12 -53.94 8.79
N GLU A 16 -41.07 -53.19 9.89
CA GLU A 16 -41.73 -51.90 9.98
C GLU A 16 -40.95 -50.83 9.21
N ASN A 17 -41.50 -50.46 8.04
CA ASN A 17 -41.14 -49.32 7.19
C ASN A 17 -39.63 -49.03 7.07
N GLN A 18 -38.93 -49.85 6.27
CA GLN A 18 -37.53 -49.60 5.85
C GLN A 18 -37.32 -48.22 5.20
N PHE A 19 -38.42 -47.59 4.76
CA PHE A 19 -38.48 -46.25 4.17
C PHE A 19 -38.84 -45.14 5.16
N LYS A 20 -38.82 -45.37 6.49
CA LYS A 20 -39.13 -44.36 7.52
C LYS A 20 -38.27 -43.09 7.43
N PHE A 21 -37.06 -43.18 6.86
CA PHE A 21 -36.21 -42.01 6.61
C PHE A 21 -36.77 -41.07 5.51
N LEU A 22 -37.68 -41.55 4.66
CA LEU A 22 -38.37 -40.75 3.65
C LEU A 22 -39.56 -39.98 4.24
N THR A 23 -40.03 -40.31 5.45
CA THR A 23 -41.19 -39.65 6.09
C THR A 23 -40.82 -38.48 7.00
N SER A 24 -39.59 -38.38 7.53
CA SER A 24 -39.11 -37.22 8.32
C SER A 24 -38.56 -36.08 7.42
N GLY A 25 -39.04 -34.84 7.63
CA GLY A 25 -39.09 -33.70 6.68
C GLY A 25 -37.81 -33.15 6.02
N THR A 26 -38.04 -32.09 5.21
CA THR A 26 -37.15 -31.01 4.67
C THR A 26 -36.33 -31.15 3.36
N ILE A 27 -36.80 -31.88 2.33
CA ILE A 27 -36.41 -31.68 0.89
C ILE A 27 -37.65 -31.87 -0.01
N ASN A 28 -37.66 -31.43 -1.27
CA ASN A 28 -38.53 -31.96 -2.35
C ASN A 28 -38.28 -33.47 -2.53
N LYS A 29 -38.65 -34.29 -1.54
CA LYS A 29 -38.22 -35.69 -1.37
C LYS A 29 -38.66 -36.55 -2.53
N THR A 30 -39.81 -36.28 -3.13
CA THR A 30 -40.32 -36.97 -4.32
C THR A 30 -39.37 -36.79 -5.51
N GLU A 31 -38.90 -35.57 -5.74
CA GLU A 31 -38.04 -35.25 -6.89
C GLU A 31 -36.62 -35.83 -6.70
N TRP A 32 -36.08 -35.73 -5.48
CA TRP A 32 -34.83 -36.39 -5.12
C TRP A 32 -34.94 -37.92 -5.30
N LEU A 33 -36.01 -38.53 -4.81
CA LEU A 33 -36.21 -39.98 -4.85
C LEU A 33 -36.34 -40.47 -6.30
N LYS A 34 -37.12 -39.78 -7.14
CA LYS A 34 -37.21 -40.06 -8.58
C LYS A 34 -35.84 -39.99 -9.27
N LYS A 35 -35.08 -38.92 -9.02
CA LYS A 35 -33.72 -38.75 -9.56
C LYS A 35 -32.76 -39.85 -9.08
N TYR A 36 -32.85 -40.25 -7.82
CA TYR A 36 -32.02 -41.32 -7.26
C TYR A 36 -32.35 -42.67 -7.90
N LEU A 37 -33.64 -43.03 -7.96
CA LEU A 37 -34.10 -44.30 -8.53
C LEU A 37 -33.78 -44.41 -10.02
N LEU A 38 -33.97 -43.34 -10.79
CA LEU A 38 -33.57 -43.28 -12.20
C LEU A 38 -32.07 -43.55 -12.39
N LYS A 39 -31.21 -43.00 -11.53
CA LYS A 39 -29.77 -43.28 -11.55
C LYS A 39 -29.40 -44.73 -11.22
N GLN A 40 -30.28 -45.45 -10.53
CA GLN A 40 -30.14 -46.88 -10.27
C GLN A 40 -30.84 -47.73 -11.34
N GLY A 41 -31.36 -47.12 -12.42
CA GLY A 41 -32.08 -47.79 -13.50
C GLY A 41 -33.54 -48.16 -13.17
N ILE A 42 -34.09 -47.63 -12.07
CA ILE A 42 -35.45 -47.94 -11.60
C ILE A 42 -36.38 -46.82 -12.04
N LEU A 43 -37.34 -47.15 -12.91
CA LEU A 43 -38.39 -46.23 -13.34
C LEU A 43 -39.58 -46.35 -12.39
N VAL A 44 -40.02 -45.21 -11.86
CA VAL A 44 -41.21 -45.11 -11.00
C VAL A 44 -42.16 -44.06 -11.54
N ASN A 45 -43.45 -44.39 -11.59
CA ASN A 45 -44.47 -43.56 -12.23
C ASN A 45 -45.22 -42.68 -11.24
N SER A 46 -45.28 -43.08 -9.97
CA SER A 46 -46.04 -42.33 -8.96
C SER A 46 -45.55 -40.90 -8.75
N LEU A 47 -46.51 -39.99 -8.57
CA LEU A 47 -46.28 -38.57 -8.24
C LEU A 47 -46.02 -38.33 -6.75
N TYR A 48 -46.33 -39.30 -5.89
CA TYR A 48 -46.24 -39.17 -4.44
C TYR A 48 -45.27 -40.18 -3.85
N ILE A 49 -44.60 -39.81 -2.75
CA ILE A 49 -43.64 -40.69 -2.05
C ILE A 49 -44.30 -41.99 -1.61
N SER A 50 -45.55 -41.93 -1.13
CA SER A 50 -46.33 -43.12 -0.74
C SER A 50 -46.47 -44.10 -1.90
N GLY A 51 -46.87 -43.62 -3.08
CA GLY A 51 -47.01 -44.48 -4.26
C GLY A 51 -45.65 -44.97 -4.80
N ILE A 52 -44.57 -44.17 -4.71
CA ILE A 52 -43.22 -44.66 -5.02
C ILE A 52 -42.80 -45.78 -4.05
N ILE A 53 -43.11 -45.64 -2.75
CA ILE A 53 -42.83 -46.68 -1.75
C ILE A 53 -43.66 -47.94 -2.03
N GLU A 54 -44.91 -47.80 -2.46
CA GLU A 54 -45.76 -48.92 -2.87
C GLU A 54 -45.20 -49.64 -4.09
N GLU A 55 -44.77 -48.90 -5.13
CA GLU A 55 -44.09 -49.45 -6.31
C GLU A 55 -42.80 -50.19 -5.93
N LEU A 56 -41.97 -49.63 -5.04
CA LEU A 56 -40.75 -50.28 -4.55
C LEU A 56 -41.07 -51.55 -3.72
N ASN A 57 -42.11 -51.52 -2.90
CA ASN A 57 -42.56 -52.70 -2.16
C ASN A 57 -43.12 -53.77 -3.10
N HIS A 58 -43.79 -53.37 -4.19
CA HIS A 58 -44.26 -54.28 -5.22
C HIS A 58 -43.08 -54.94 -5.95
N MET A 59 -42.09 -54.16 -6.42
CA MET A 59 -40.86 -54.67 -7.06
C MET A 59 -40.08 -55.62 -6.16
N ARG A 60 -40.07 -55.37 -4.84
CA ARG A 60 -39.47 -56.29 -3.86
C ARG A 60 -40.22 -57.61 -3.77
N ARG A 61 -41.56 -57.57 -3.73
CA ARG A 61 -42.40 -58.77 -3.64
C ARG A 61 -42.35 -59.60 -4.93
N SER A 62 -42.25 -58.95 -6.08
CA SER A 62 -42.14 -59.60 -7.39
C SER A 62 -40.74 -60.14 -7.69
N GLN A 63 -39.77 -60.01 -6.76
CA GLN A 63 -38.37 -60.40 -6.95
C GLN A 63 -37.76 -59.84 -8.25
N GLN A 64 -38.21 -58.65 -8.67
CA GLN A 64 -37.67 -58.03 -9.85
C GLN A 64 -36.18 -57.72 -9.59
N LEU A 65 -35.31 -58.36 -10.38
CA LEU A 65 -33.87 -58.29 -10.21
C LEU A 65 -33.38 -56.85 -10.38
N LEU A 66 -32.78 -56.29 -9.33
CA LEU A 66 -32.03 -55.04 -9.36
C LEU A 66 -30.59 -55.31 -9.82
N GLY A 67 -30.43 -55.95 -10.98
CA GLY A 67 -29.11 -56.37 -11.46
C GLY A 67 -28.32 -57.14 -10.38
N GLU A 68 -27.06 -56.73 -10.15
CA GLU A 68 -26.14 -57.32 -9.15
C GLU A 68 -26.40 -56.87 -7.70
N LEU A 69 -27.33 -55.94 -7.47
CA LEU A 69 -27.50 -55.30 -6.15
C LEU A 69 -28.63 -55.96 -5.35
N THR A 70 -28.36 -56.32 -4.10
CA THR A 70 -29.41 -56.81 -3.21
C THR A 70 -30.34 -55.67 -2.75
N TRP A 71 -31.60 -56.00 -2.45
CA TRP A 71 -32.56 -55.03 -1.91
C TRP A 71 -32.07 -54.33 -0.63
N GLU A 72 -31.29 -55.02 0.20
CA GLU A 72 -30.73 -54.48 1.43
C GLU A 72 -29.62 -53.46 1.14
N GLU A 73 -28.77 -53.73 0.15
CA GLU A 73 -27.74 -52.80 -0.32
C GLU A 73 -28.35 -51.55 -0.97
N LEU A 74 -29.44 -51.72 -1.73
CA LEU A 74 -30.17 -50.59 -2.31
C LEU A 74 -30.65 -49.63 -1.21
N ILE A 75 -31.31 -50.17 -0.18
CA ILE A 75 -31.84 -49.39 0.94
C ILE A 75 -30.70 -48.71 1.71
N LYS A 76 -29.59 -49.42 1.95
CA LYS A 76 -28.41 -48.87 2.64
C LYS A 76 -27.77 -47.72 1.86
N LYS A 77 -27.56 -47.87 0.55
CA LYS A 77 -27.02 -46.83 -0.33
C LYS A 77 -27.96 -45.63 -0.41
N MET A 78 -29.27 -45.88 -0.50
CA MET A 78 -30.30 -44.85 -0.57
C MET A 78 -30.36 -44.02 0.71
N LYS A 79 -30.31 -44.66 1.89
CA LYS A 79 -30.29 -43.96 3.18
C LYS A 79 -29.07 -43.05 3.32
N LYS A 80 -27.88 -43.53 2.91
CA LYS A 80 -26.63 -42.73 2.95
C LYS A 80 -26.68 -41.53 1.99
N SER A 81 -27.22 -41.73 0.79
CA SER A 81 -27.41 -40.67 -0.20
C SER A 81 -28.38 -39.59 0.31
N TYR A 82 -29.49 -40.02 0.93
CA TYR A 82 -30.48 -39.13 1.53
C TYR A 82 -29.89 -38.27 2.65
N GLN A 83 -29.13 -38.88 3.57
CA GLN A 83 -28.44 -38.15 4.64
C GLN A 83 -27.45 -37.11 4.11
N THR A 84 -26.70 -37.45 3.06
CA THR A 84 -25.74 -36.52 2.42
C THR A 84 -26.46 -35.36 1.74
N ALA A 85 -27.59 -35.62 1.08
CA ALA A 85 -28.41 -34.59 0.45
C ALA A 85 -29.00 -33.62 1.49
N ASN A 86 -29.57 -34.16 2.58
CA ASN A 86 -30.08 -33.35 3.70
C ASN A 86 -28.98 -32.50 4.34
N TYR A 87 -27.79 -33.06 4.58
CA TYR A 87 -26.65 -32.33 5.14
C TYR A 87 -26.17 -31.19 4.23
N ARG A 88 -26.20 -31.38 2.90
CA ARG A 88 -25.86 -30.32 1.94
C ARG A 88 -26.93 -29.23 1.87
N ALA A 89 -28.21 -29.61 1.94
CA ALA A 89 -29.33 -28.67 1.95
C ALA A 89 -29.42 -27.86 3.25
N SER A 90 -29.02 -28.45 4.38
CA SER A 90 -28.98 -27.77 5.68
C SER A 90 -27.78 -26.84 5.85
N LYS A 91 -26.75 -26.95 4.98
CA LYS A 91 -25.66 -25.97 4.96
C LYS A 91 -26.14 -24.73 4.22
N PRO A 92 -25.98 -23.52 4.79
CA PRO A 92 -26.19 -22.31 4.02
C PRO A 92 -25.18 -22.31 2.87
N THR A 93 -25.66 -22.56 1.65
CA THR A 93 -24.90 -22.26 0.44
C THR A 93 -24.66 -20.76 0.44
N ARG A 94 -23.49 -20.34 0.91
CA ARG A 94 -22.96 -19.01 0.59
C ARG A 94 -22.92 -18.95 -0.93
N ARG A 95 -23.87 -18.24 -1.54
CA ARG A 95 -23.76 -17.81 -2.93
C ARG A 95 -22.62 -16.82 -2.96
N THR A 96 -21.40 -17.29 -3.20
CA THR A 96 -20.27 -16.42 -3.52
C THR A 96 -20.55 -15.84 -4.90
N VAL A 97 -21.06 -14.62 -4.92
CA VAL A 97 -21.08 -13.82 -6.14
C VAL A 97 -19.62 -13.47 -6.42
N ALA A 98 -19.04 -14.04 -7.46
CA ALA A 98 -17.72 -13.66 -7.92
C ALA A 98 -17.81 -12.30 -8.61
N ILE A 99 -17.74 -11.21 -7.83
CA ILE A 99 -17.63 -9.86 -8.37
C ILE A 99 -16.19 -9.70 -8.85
N THR A 100 -16.00 -9.69 -10.17
CA THR A 100 -14.70 -9.38 -10.77
C THR A 100 -14.53 -7.87 -10.80
N LEU A 101 -13.53 -7.36 -10.07
CA LEU A 101 -13.18 -5.94 -10.13
C LEU A 101 -12.53 -5.62 -11.49
N SER A 102 -12.76 -4.41 -12.00
CA SER A 102 -12.08 -3.95 -13.22
C SER A 102 -10.56 -3.87 -13.01
N ALA A 103 -9.80 -3.97 -14.10
CA ALA A 103 -8.33 -3.89 -14.06
C ALA A 103 -7.84 -2.57 -13.42
N GLU A 104 -8.56 -1.47 -13.63
CA GLU A 104 -8.26 -0.16 -13.02
C GLU A 104 -8.43 -0.17 -11.50
N CYS A 105 -9.52 -0.81 -11.00
CA CYS A 105 -9.73 -0.98 -9.58
C CYS A 105 -8.63 -1.85 -8.95
N ILE A 106 -8.26 -2.95 -9.62
CA ILE A 106 -7.18 -3.84 -9.15
C ILE A 106 -5.86 -3.08 -9.02
N ASN A 107 -5.48 -2.32 -10.05
CA ASN A 107 -4.25 -1.52 -10.05
C ASN A 107 -4.24 -0.47 -8.93
N SER A 108 -5.40 0.16 -8.66
CA SER A 108 -5.53 1.15 -7.59
C SER A 108 -5.38 0.52 -6.20
N ILE A 109 -5.99 -0.65 -5.99
CA ILE A 109 -5.86 -1.44 -4.75
C ILE A 109 -4.41 -1.88 -4.54
N GLU A 110 -3.72 -2.29 -5.60
CA GLU A 110 -2.32 -2.70 -5.51
C GLU A 110 -1.39 -1.53 -5.18
N LYS A 111 -1.63 -0.35 -5.76
CA LYS A 111 -0.90 0.87 -5.38
C LYS A 111 -1.13 1.24 -3.92
N PHE A 112 -2.37 1.16 -3.44
CA PHE A 112 -2.72 1.39 -2.04
C PHE A 112 -2.02 0.39 -1.12
N ALA A 113 -2.11 -0.91 -1.43
CA ALA A 113 -1.49 -1.98 -0.65
C ALA A 113 0.04 -1.81 -0.54
N LYS A 114 0.71 -1.47 -1.66
CA LYS A 114 2.15 -1.19 -1.69
C LYS A 114 2.52 0.04 -0.86
N SER A 115 1.75 1.10 -0.95
CA SER A 115 2.03 2.36 -0.23
C SER A 115 1.90 2.18 1.28
N ASN A 116 0.98 1.32 1.72
CA ASN A 116 0.71 1.05 3.13
C ASN A 116 1.39 -0.21 3.68
N LYS A 117 2.18 -0.92 2.85
CA LYS A 117 2.86 -2.18 3.21
C LYS A 117 1.91 -3.26 3.74
N ILE A 118 0.69 -3.31 3.22
CA ILE A 118 -0.33 -4.30 3.58
C ILE A 118 -0.55 -5.29 2.43
N THR A 119 -1.16 -6.43 2.72
CA THR A 119 -1.51 -7.41 1.68
C THR A 119 -2.73 -6.94 0.88
N LYS A 120 -2.85 -7.40 -0.37
CA LYS A 120 -3.98 -7.08 -1.25
C LYS A 120 -5.33 -7.45 -0.64
N ASN A 121 -5.41 -8.56 0.09
CA ASN A 121 -6.64 -9.00 0.75
C ASN A 121 -7.01 -8.09 1.91
N LEU A 122 -6.04 -7.68 2.74
CA LEU A 122 -6.28 -6.73 3.83
C LEU A 122 -6.68 -5.35 3.29
N ALA A 123 -6.07 -4.90 2.18
CA ALA A 123 -6.47 -3.68 1.50
C ALA A 123 -7.92 -3.74 1.01
N VAL A 124 -8.35 -4.87 0.44
CA VAL A 124 -9.74 -5.10 0.01
C VAL A 124 -10.70 -5.11 1.21
N GLU A 125 -10.33 -5.75 2.32
CA GLU A 125 -11.13 -5.74 3.55
C GLU A 125 -11.24 -4.33 4.16
N GLU A 126 -10.16 -3.56 4.19
CA GLU A 126 -10.15 -2.17 4.64
C GLU A 126 -10.99 -1.25 3.74
N LEU A 127 -11.01 -1.51 2.44
CA LEU A 127 -11.83 -0.80 1.45
C LEU A 127 -13.31 -1.12 1.56
N ILE A 128 -13.65 -2.38 1.84
CA ILE A 128 -15.03 -2.86 1.94
C ILE A 128 -15.67 -2.46 3.27
N ASN A 129 -14.89 -2.35 4.36
CA ASN A 129 -15.41 -2.12 5.71
C ASN A 129 -15.72 -0.63 6.05
N ASP A 130 -16.11 0.21 5.09
CA ASP A 130 -16.54 1.62 5.28
C ASP A 130 -15.53 2.61 5.93
N ASN A 131 -14.35 2.18 6.34
CA ASN A 131 -13.31 3.05 6.92
C ASN A 131 -12.44 3.77 5.88
N PHE A 132 -12.64 3.52 4.59
CA PHE A 132 -11.82 4.11 3.53
C PHE A 132 -11.91 5.64 3.50
N ASN A 133 -13.11 6.21 3.70
CA ASN A 133 -13.30 7.67 3.71
C ASN A 133 -12.58 8.33 4.89
N LEU A 134 -12.65 7.74 6.08
CA LEU A 134 -11.92 8.20 7.28
C LEU A 134 -10.41 8.10 7.09
N TYR A 135 -9.93 7.01 6.48
CA TYR A 135 -8.51 6.83 6.18
C TYR A 135 -8.02 7.84 5.13
N PHE A 136 -8.77 8.06 4.06
CA PHE A 136 -8.42 8.98 2.98
C PHE A 136 -8.38 10.44 3.46
N GLU A 137 -9.36 10.86 4.27
CA GLU A 137 -9.36 12.19 4.88
C GLU A 137 -8.19 12.38 5.86
N LYS A 138 -7.89 11.37 6.68
CA LYS A 138 -6.72 11.39 7.57
C LYS A 138 -5.41 11.47 6.79
N TYR A 139 -5.27 10.71 5.71
CA TYR A 139 -4.10 10.73 4.84
C TYR A 139 -3.92 12.09 4.15
N LYS A 140 -5.01 12.68 3.63
CA LYS A 140 -5.00 14.00 3.00
C LYS A 140 -4.55 15.09 3.98
N LYS A 141 -5.03 15.04 5.23
CA LYS A 141 -4.61 15.96 6.30
C LYS A 141 -3.13 15.80 6.65
N LEU A 142 -2.64 14.57 6.81
CA LEU A 142 -1.23 14.29 7.08
C LEU A 142 -0.32 14.82 5.96
N LYS A 143 -0.66 14.54 4.69
CA LYS A 143 0.11 15.02 3.54
C LYS A 143 0.14 16.55 3.45
N HIS A 144 -0.95 17.22 3.82
CA HIS A 144 -1.00 18.68 3.88
C HIS A 144 -0.11 19.24 5.01
N GLN A 145 -0.16 18.64 6.20
CA GLN A 145 0.69 19.02 7.32
C GLN A 145 2.18 18.81 7.03
N GLU A 146 2.55 17.69 6.40
CA GLU A 146 3.93 17.45 5.95
C GLU A 146 4.41 18.50 4.95
N LYS A 147 3.54 18.95 4.04
CA LYS A 147 3.87 20.00 3.07
C LYS A 147 4.15 21.32 3.78
N ILE A 148 3.28 21.73 4.72
CA ILE A 148 3.46 22.95 5.52
C ILE A 148 4.75 22.87 6.33
N ALA A 149 5.01 21.76 7.01
CA ALA A 149 6.23 21.59 7.81
C ALA A 149 7.51 21.68 6.96
N ARG A 150 7.51 21.12 5.75
CA ARG A 150 8.64 21.26 4.81
C ARG A 150 8.84 22.70 4.35
N GLU A 151 7.77 23.43 4.05
CA GLU A 151 7.84 24.84 3.66
C GLU A 151 8.34 25.72 4.81
N GLN A 152 7.87 25.45 6.04
CA GLN A 152 8.36 26.13 7.25
C GLN A 152 9.85 25.85 7.51
N ASN A 153 10.30 24.59 7.42
CA ASN A 153 11.71 24.26 7.60
C ASN A 153 12.61 24.96 6.57
N LYS A 154 12.20 25.00 5.30
CA LYS A 154 12.91 25.77 4.27
C LYS A 154 12.98 27.27 4.60
N SER A 155 11.90 27.83 5.15
CA SER A 155 11.88 29.23 5.54
C SER A 155 12.82 29.53 6.72
N ILE A 156 12.92 28.62 7.70
CA ILE A 156 13.83 28.73 8.84
C ILE A 156 15.29 28.67 8.37
N GLU A 157 15.62 27.68 7.53
CA GLU A 157 16.97 27.51 6.96
C GLU A 157 17.42 28.75 6.17
N LEU A 158 16.52 29.34 5.37
CA LEU A 158 16.79 30.60 4.66
C LEU A 158 17.03 31.78 5.60
N ILE A 159 16.31 31.87 6.71
CA ILE A 159 16.50 32.92 7.73
C ILE A 159 17.87 32.77 8.40
N GLU A 160 18.27 31.54 8.73
CA GLU A 160 19.59 31.25 9.33
C GLU A 160 20.72 31.62 8.38
N ILE A 161 20.67 31.18 7.12
CA ILE A 161 21.67 31.54 6.09
C ILE A 161 21.77 33.06 5.93
N LYS A 162 20.62 33.76 5.85
CA LYS A 162 20.58 35.22 5.75
C LYS A 162 21.20 35.90 6.97
N GLY A 163 21.00 35.34 8.16
CA GLY A 163 21.62 35.79 9.40
C GLY A 163 23.14 35.68 9.35
N THR A 164 23.66 34.52 8.95
CA THR A 164 25.10 34.25 8.82
C THR A 164 25.75 35.16 7.79
N LEU A 165 25.18 35.27 6.59
CA LEU A 165 25.69 36.15 5.53
C LEU A 165 25.72 37.62 5.97
N LYS A 166 24.68 38.08 6.67
CA LYS A 166 24.66 39.45 7.22
C LYS A 166 25.78 39.67 8.23
N GLY A 167 26.11 38.65 9.03
CA GLY A 167 27.25 38.68 9.95
C GLY A 167 28.60 38.74 9.24
N GLU A 168 28.77 37.95 8.18
CA GLU A 168 29.99 37.93 7.37
C GLU A 168 30.20 39.23 6.60
N ILE A 169 29.15 39.78 5.98
CA ILE A 169 29.20 41.09 5.30
C ILE A 169 29.70 42.17 6.27
N LYS A 170 29.14 42.24 7.49
CA LYS A 170 29.59 43.22 8.50
C LYS A 170 31.06 43.07 8.89
N LYS A 171 31.59 41.83 8.91
CA LYS A 171 33.02 41.60 9.17
C LYS A 171 33.88 42.07 7.99
N LEU A 172 33.45 41.81 6.76
CA LEU A 172 34.17 42.28 5.58
C LEU A 172 34.15 43.82 5.47
N GLU A 173 33.00 44.45 5.74
CA GLU A 173 32.87 45.91 5.79
C GLU A 173 33.83 46.55 6.80
N SER A 174 34.01 45.94 7.98
CA SER A 174 34.94 46.47 8.98
C SER A 174 36.41 46.31 8.56
N VAL A 175 36.75 45.21 7.88
CA VAL A 175 38.09 44.98 7.32
C VAL A 175 38.38 45.99 6.21
N ILE A 176 37.45 46.22 5.30
CA ILE A 176 37.57 47.22 4.23
C ILE A 176 37.81 48.60 4.85
N LYS A 177 36.97 49.02 5.81
CA LYS A 177 37.11 50.31 6.49
C LYS A 177 38.48 50.48 7.17
N TYR A 178 39.01 49.43 7.78
CA TYR A 178 40.34 49.46 8.37
C TYR A 178 41.43 49.64 7.31
N LYS A 179 41.33 48.91 6.19
CA LYS A 179 42.28 49.01 5.07
C LYS A 179 42.25 50.36 4.40
N ASP A 180 41.07 50.94 4.18
CA ASP A 180 40.92 52.29 3.61
C ASP A 180 41.64 53.33 4.48
N LYS A 181 41.47 53.27 5.79
CA LYS A 181 42.16 54.16 6.73
C LYS A 181 43.69 53.99 6.67
N SER A 182 44.18 52.76 6.55
CA SER A 182 45.63 52.52 6.38
C SER A 182 46.16 53.07 5.06
N ILE A 183 45.40 52.95 3.97
CA ILE A 183 45.76 53.52 2.65
C ILE A 183 45.81 55.05 2.73
N GLU A 184 44.86 55.67 3.39
CA GLU A 184 44.80 57.11 3.57
C GLU A 184 46.02 57.64 4.35
N LEU A 185 46.43 56.94 5.41
CA LEU A 185 47.67 57.28 6.15
C LEU A 185 48.93 57.13 5.29
N MET A 186 49.03 56.04 4.50
CA MET A 186 50.17 55.83 3.60
C MET A 186 50.25 56.93 2.53
N LYS A 187 49.11 57.41 2.01
CA LYS A 187 49.06 58.52 1.06
C LYS A 187 49.60 59.81 1.66
N ILE A 188 49.21 60.14 2.90
CA ILE A 188 49.73 61.31 3.62
C ILE A 188 51.25 61.24 3.79
N GLU A 189 51.77 60.07 4.16
CA GLU A 189 53.21 59.88 4.35
C GLU A 189 53.99 59.94 3.03
N LEU A 190 53.46 59.36 1.96
CA LEU A 190 54.04 59.46 0.62
C LEU A 190 54.11 60.92 0.14
N ASP A 191 53.03 61.68 0.31
CA ASP A 191 52.97 63.11 -0.02
C ASP A 191 53.99 63.92 0.77
N PHE A 192 54.17 63.61 2.07
CA PHE A 192 55.16 64.25 2.92
C PHE A 192 56.59 63.97 2.45
N LEU A 193 56.92 62.71 2.17
CA LEU A 193 58.24 62.31 1.68
C LEU A 193 58.54 62.95 0.32
N PHE A 194 57.57 62.96 -0.59
CA PHE A 194 57.72 63.58 -1.91
C PHE A 194 57.99 65.10 -1.82
N LYS A 195 57.25 65.81 -0.95
CA LYS A 195 57.50 67.24 -0.68
C LYS A 195 58.89 67.50 -0.11
N LYS A 196 59.34 66.68 0.83
CA LYS A 196 60.68 66.78 1.44
C LYS A 196 61.79 66.51 0.42
N LEU A 197 61.62 65.52 -0.45
CA LEU A 197 62.57 65.24 -1.53
C LEU A 197 62.64 66.41 -2.51
N THR A 198 61.48 66.95 -2.90
CA THR A 198 61.38 68.11 -3.78
C THR A 198 62.09 69.34 -3.19
N SER A 199 61.89 69.64 -1.90
CA SER A 199 62.57 70.78 -1.26
C SER A 199 64.10 70.58 -1.20
N LEU A 200 64.56 69.37 -0.90
CA LEU A 200 65.99 69.03 -0.90
C LEU A 200 66.62 69.17 -2.28
N ALA A 201 65.91 68.75 -3.34
CA ALA A 201 66.36 68.91 -4.73
C ALA A 201 66.59 70.39 -5.08
N TYR A 202 65.64 71.26 -4.71
CA TYR A 202 65.72 72.70 -4.96
C TYR A 202 66.82 73.40 -4.14
N GLU A 203 66.99 73.03 -2.87
CA GLU A 203 67.93 73.69 -1.95
C GLU A 203 69.40 73.29 -2.19
N LYS A 204 69.65 72.00 -2.47
CA LYS A 204 71.02 71.47 -2.53
C LYS A 204 71.60 71.37 -3.94
N LYS A 205 70.79 71.38 -5.00
CA LYS A 205 71.20 71.06 -6.38
C LYS A 205 71.95 69.72 -6.53
N ASP A 206 71.82 68.84 -5.53
CA ASP A 206 72.61 67.60 -5.40
C ASP A 206 71.93 66.38 -6.05
N ILE A 207 70.71 66.51 -6.57
CA ILE A 207 69.97 65.41 -7.20
C ILE A 207 70.08 65.57 -8.71
N GLU A 208 70.56 64.53 -9.39
CA GLU A 208 70.57 64.47 -10.85
C GLU A 208 69.12 64.56 -11.38
N LEU A 209 68.91 65.41 -12.39
CA LEU A 209 67.56 65.71 -12.90
C LEU A 209 66.81 64.44 -13.33
N ASP A 210 67.53 63.46 -13.87
CA ASP A 210 66.97 62.20 -14.34
C ASP A 210 66.44 61.33 -13.18
N GLU A 211 67.17 61.27 -12.04
CA GLU A 211 66.69 60.56 -10.84
C GLU A 211 65.46 61.23 -10.23
N PHE A 212 65.40 62.57 -10.24
CA PHE A 212 64.24 63.31 -9.73
C PHE A 212 62.99 63.04 -10.58
N LEU A 213 63.13 63.05 -11.91
CA LEU A 213 62.03 62.76 -12.84
C LEU A 213 61.51 61.33 -12.68
N GLU A 214 62.41 60.35 -12.51
CA GLU A 214 62.01 58.95 -12.27
C GLU A 214 61.23 58.78 -10.96
N ILE A 215 61.65 59.45 -9.88
CA ILE A 215 60.94 59.44 -8.60
C ILE A 215 59.57 60.11 -8.73
N GLN A 216 59.49 61.21 -9.48
CA GLN A 216 58.25 61.94 -9.73
C GLN A 216 57.24 61.09 -10.52
N GLU A 217 57.67 60.39 -11.57
CA GLU A 217 56.83 59.46 -12.32
C GLU A 217 56.31 58.33 -11.42
N LYS A 218 57.19 57.70 -10.64
CA LYS A 218 56.80 56.63 -9.69
C LYS A 218 55.79 57.12 -8.65
N TYR A 219 55.97 58.34 -8.13
CA TYR A 219 55.01 58.94 -7.21
C TYR A 219 53.63 59.12 -7.85
N PHE A 220 53.57 59.69 -9.05
CA PHE A 220 52.30 59.90 -9.75
C PHE A 220 51.61 58.59 -10.13
N ASP A 221 52.36 57.58 -10.59
CA ASP A 221 51.82 56.24 -10.85
C ASP A 221 51.25 55.61 -9.57
N CYS A 222 51.98 55.71 -8.45
CA CYS A 222 51.54 55.20 -7.16
C CYS A 222 50.25 55.89 -6.67
N ILE A 223 50.18 57.22 -6.71
CA ILE A 223 48.98 58.00 -6.36
C ILE A 223 47.80 57.65 -7.27
N SER A 224 48.04 57.48 -8.57
CA SER A 224 46.98 57.10 -9.53
C SER A 224 46.39 55.74 -9.18
N ARG A 225 47.24 54.73 -8.95
CA ARG A 225 46.81 53.37 -8.58
C ARG A 225 46.05 53.34 -7.26
N VAL A 226 46.47 54.14 -6.27
CA VAL A 226 45.76 54.28 -4.99
C VAL A 226 44.38 54.91 -5.22
N ASN A 227 44.28 55.99 -5.99
CA ASN A 227 43.00 56.65 -6.26
C ASN A 227 42.04 55.74 -7.05
N ASP A 228 42.54 54.96 -8.00
CA ASP A 228 41.71 54.01 -8.76
C ASP A 228 41.24 52.85 -7.88
N SER A 229 42.08 52.38 -6.95
CA SER A 229 41.69 51.36 -5.98
C SER A 229 40.56 51.83 -5.05
N CYS A 230 40.53 53.12 -4.68
CA CYS A 230 39.48 53.69 -3.85
C CYS A 230 38.13 53.86 -4.58
N LYS A 231 38.11 54.01 -5.92
CA LYS A 231 36.86 54.18 -6.70
C LYS A 231 35.94 52.97 -6.69
N TYR A 232 36.47 51.77 -6.43
CA TYR A 232 35.68 50.53 -6.43
C TYR A 232 34.94 50.28 -5.10
N PHE A 233 35.18 51.10 -4.07
CA PHE A 233 34.63 50.91 -2.72
C PHE A 233 33.80 52.09 -2.21
N SER A 234 33.63 53.16 -3.00
CA SER A 234 32.77 54.33 -2.73
C SER A 234 31.45 54.25 -3.48
#